data_AF-A0A960ZMM8-F1
#
_entry.id   AF-A0A960ZMM8-F1
#
_cell.length_a   1.000
_cell.length_b   1.000
_cell.length_c   1.000
_cell.angle_alpha   90.00
_cell.angle_beta   90.00
_cell.angle_gamma   90.00
#
_symmetry.space_group_name_H-M   'P 1'
#
loop_
_entity.id
_entity.type
_entity.pdbx_description
1 polymer ?
#
loop_
_entity_poly.entity_id
_entity_poly.type
_entity_poly.pdbx_seq_one_letter_code
_entity_poly.pdbx_strand_id
1 'polypeptide(L)'
;MIVAPKIRGFICTTAHPDGCAANVRSQIDYVKSKGAMTNSPKKVLVIGASTGYGLASRIVPAFGGGAATIGVFFEKPGAENKTGSAGWYNSVAFE
;
A
#
# COMPACT_ATOMS: atom_id res chain seq x y z
N MET A 1 -16.46 1.74 13.81
CA MET A 1 -16.02 2.70 14.86
C MET A 1 -15.56 3.99 14.20
N ILE A 2 -15.64 5.15 14.87
CA ILE A 2 -14.99 6.37 14.38
C ILE A 2 -13.48 6.22 14.62
N VAL A 3 -12.67 6.28 13.56
CA VAL A 3 -11.21 6.17 13.64
C VAL A 3 -10.60 7.57 13.64
N ALA A 4 -9.98 7.96 14.74
CA ALA A 4 -9.24 9.20 14.88
C ALA A 4 -7.75 8.93 15.13
N PRO A 5 -6.84 9.83 14.70
CA PRO A 5 -5.41 9.66 14.89
C PRO A 5 -5.04 9.64 16.39
N LYS A 6 -4.27 8.63 16.80
CA LYS A 6 -3.72 8.50 18.17
C LYS A 6 -2.20 8.47 18.13
N ILE A 7 -1.58 9.64 18.27
CA ILE A 7 -0.14 9.86 18.04
C ILE A 7 0.60 10.07 19.36
N ARG A 8 1.76 9.41 19.52
CA ARG A 8 2.71 9.58 20.63
C ARG A 8 4.13 9.67 20.05
N GLY A 9 4.72 10.86 20.05
CA GLY A 9 5.99 11.10 19.35
C GLY A 9 5.85 10.79 17.86
N PHE A 10 6.67 9.87 17.35
CA PHE A 10 6.63 9.39 15.96
C PHE A 10 5.78 8.13 15.76
N ILE A 11 5.03 7.69 16.77
CA ILE A 11 4.19 6.48 16.70
C ILE A 11 2.72 6.88 16.60
N CYS A 12 2.07 6.55 15.48
CA CYS A 12 0.61 6.56 15.37
C CYS A 12 0.07 5.15 15.65
N THR A 13 -0.79 5.02 16.66
CA THR A 13 -1.33 3.72 17.12
C THR A 13 -2.63 3.29 16.42
N THR A 14 -3.04 4.04 15.40
CA THR A 14 -4.27 3.85 14.63
C THR A 14 -4.00 4.06 13.15
N ALA A 15 -4.66 3.29 12.28
CA ALA A 15 -4.67 3.54 10.83
C ALA A 15 -6.11 3.60 10.30
N HIS A 16 -6.39 4.58 9.44
CA HIS A 16 -7.72 4.75 8.85
C HIS A 16 -7.82 3.94 7.55
N PRO A 17 -8.74 2.96 7.43
CA PRO A 17 -8.82 2.07 6.27
C PRO A 17 -9.04 2.85 4.96
N ASP A 18 -10.05 3.74 4.94
CA ASP A 18 -10.37 4.50 3.73
C ASP A 18 -9.27 5.49 3.34
N GLY A 19 -8.57 6.07 4.33
CA GLY A 19 -7.44 6.95 4.09
C GLY A 19 -6.25 6.21 3.49
N CYS A 20 -5.94 4.99 3.98
CA CYS A 20 -4.95 4.12 3.38
C CYS A 20 -5.31 3.76 1.93
N ALA A 21 -6.58 3.39 1.67
CA ALA A 21 -7.04 3.09 0.32
C ALA A 21 -6.94 4.30 -0.63
N ALA A 22 -7.32 5.49 -0.16
CA ALA A 22 -7.17 6.73 -0.93
C ALA A 22 -5.69 7.04 -1.23
N ASN A 23 -4.80 6.79 -0.28
CA ASN A 23 -3.35 6.99 -0.45
C ASN A 23 -2.71 5.99 -1.43
N VAL A 24 -3.18 4.74 -1.48
CA VAL A 24 -2.74 3.78 -2.49
C VAL A 24 -3.26 4.18 -3.87
N ARG A 25 -4.54 4.57 -3.96
CA ARG A 25 -5.16 5.05 -5.20
C ARG A 25 -4.42 6.25 -5.78
N SER A 26 -4.07 7.24 -4.96
CA SER A 26 -3.34 8.43 -5.44
C SER A 26 -1.97 8.09 -6.00
N GLN A 27 -1.25 7.12 -5.42
CA GLN A 27 0.03 6.63 -5.95
C GLN A 27 -0.16 5.88 -7.27
N ILE A 28 -1.20 5.05 -7.39
CA ILE A 28 -1.54 4.36 -8.64
C ILE A 28 -1.88 5.37 -9.74
N ASP A 29 -2.72 6.35 -9.44
CA ASP A 29 -3.13 7.39 -10.39
C ASP A 29 -1.93 8.22 -10.84
N TYR A 30 -1.02 8.55 -9.90
CA TYR A 30 0.25 9.18 -10.23
C TYR A 30 1.06 8.36 -11.23
N VAL A 31 1.26 7.06 -10.99
CA VAL A 31 2.01 6.18 -11.91
C VAL A 31 1.32 6.12 -13.28
N LYS A 32 0.00 5.94 -13.32
CA LYS A 32 -0.76 5.91 -14.58
C LYS A 32 -0.65 7.22 -15.37
N SER A 33 -0.60 8.36 -14.68
CA SER A 33 -0.44 9.68 -15.30
C SER A 33 0.91 9.89 -16.01
N LYS A 34 1.93 9.08 -15.70
CA LYS A 34 3.27 9.18 -16.33
C LYS A 34 3.36 8.45 -17.67
N GLY A 35 2.30 7.75 -18.07
CA GLY A 35 2.28 6.91 -19.27
C GLY A 35 2.83 5.51 -19.01
N ALA A 36 2.67 4.62 -19.99
CA ALA A 36 3.08 3.23 -19.87
C ALA A 36 4.62 3.13 -19.79
N MET A 37 5.11 2.36 -18.81
CA MET A 37 6.53 2.02 -18.72
C MET A 37 6.92 1.01 -19.81
N THR A 38 7.85 1.41 -20.66
CA THR A 38 8.53 0.50 -21.58
C THR A 38 9.53 -0.37 -20.82
N ASN A 39 9.77 -1.60 -21.30
CA ASN A 39 10.73 -2.54 -20.73
C ASN A 39 10.53 -2.87 -19.23
N SER A 40 9.30 -2.79 -18.73
CA SER A 40 9.00 -3.14 -17.33
C SER A 40 9.08 -4.66 -17.09
N PRO A 41 9.61 -5.11 -15.93
CA PRO A 41 9.61 -6.54 -15.56
C PRO A 41 8.18 -7.09 -15.52
N LYS A 42 8.00 -8.36 -15.91
CA LYS A 42 6.66 -8.99 -16.00
C LYS A 42 6.25 -9.79 -14.77
N LYS A 43 7.22 -10.23 -13.96
CA LYS A 43 7.01 -10.97 -12.71
C LYS A 43 7.94 -10.39 -11.66
N VAL A 44 7.39 -9.89 -10.56
CA VAL A 44 8.15 -9.16 -9.53
C VAL A 44 7.82 -9.72 -8.15
N LEU A 45 8.84 -10.05 -7.37
CA LEU A 45 8.75 -10.31 -5.94
C LEU A 45 9.20 -9.06 -5.19
N VAL A 46 8.39 -8.59 -4.25
CA VAL A 46 8.73 -7.47 -3.37
C VAL A 46 8.72 -7.94 -1.91
N ILE A 47 9.86 -7.87 -1.24
CA ILE A 47 10.01 -8.19 0.19
C ILE A 47 9.96 -6.87 0.96
N GLY A 48 8.91 -6.68 1.77
CA GLY A 48 8.58 -5.40 2.41
C GLY A 48 7.57 -4.57 1.62
N ALA A 49 6.50 -5.21 1.10
CA ALA A 49 5.65 -4.62 0.06
C ALA A 49 4.47 -3.76 0.54
N SER A 50 4.30 -3.58 1.85
CA SER A 50 3.08 -3.02 2.46
C SER A 50 3.12 -1.50 2.70
N THR A 51 4.31 -0.91 2.80
CA THR A 51 4.48 0.52 3.11
C THR A 51 5.71 1.12 2.41
N GLY A 52 5.80 2.46 2.41
CA GLY A 52 6.99 3.20 1.99
C GLY A 52 7.48 2.85 0.57
N TYR A 53 8.81 2.76 0.41
CA TYR A 53 9.41 2.45 -0.88
C TYR A 53 9.05 1.05 -1.39
N GLY A 54 8.88 0.05 -0.51
CA GLY A 54 8.51 -1.28 -0.98
C GLY A 54 7.10 -1.32 -1.59
N LEU A 55 6.14 -0.61 -1.01
CA LEU A 55 4.82 -0.42 -1.64
C LEU A 55 4.94 0.31 -2.98
N ALA A 56 5.71 1.39 -3.06
CA ALA A 56 5.94 2.11 -4.31
C ALA A 56 6.61 1.22 -5.38
N SER A 57 7.60 0.42 -4.99
CA SER A 57 8.26 -0.58 -5.84
C SER A 57 7.34 -1.71 -6.27
N ARG A 58 6.22 -1.96 -5.58
CA ARG A 58 5.17 -2.87 -6.03
C ARG A 58 4.21 -2.17 -7.00
N ILE A 59 3.78 -0.94 -6.69
CA ILE A 59 2.83 -0.15 -7.49
C ILE A 59 3.38 0.16 -8.88
N VAL A 60 4.61 0.66 -8.97
CA VAL A 60 5.22 1.12 -10.23
C VAL A 60 5.21 0.04 -11.33
N PRO A 61 5.79 -1.16 -11.14
CA PRO A 61 5.79 -2.18 -12.18
C PRO A 61 4.39 -2.78 -12.41
N ALA A 62 3.55 -2.89 -11.39
CA ALA A 62 2.19 -3.43 -11.53
C ALA A 62 1.31 -2.52 -12.39
N PHE A 63 1.17 -1.25 -12.01
CA PHE A 63 0.23 -0.32 -12.64
C PHE A 63 0.84 0.51 -13.76
N GLY A 64 2.17 0.68 -13.78
CA GLY A 64 2.87 1.35 -14.88
C GLY A 64 3.30 0.38 -15.99
N GLY A 65 3.56 -0.89 -15.67
CA GLY A 65 4.16 -1.87 -16.60
C GLY A 65 3.41 -3.19 -16.80
N GLY A 66 2.30 -3.39 -16.07
CA GLY A 66 1.49 -4.61 -16.14
C GLY A 66 2.17 -5.84 -15.55
N ALA A 67 3.04 -5.68 -14.56
CA ALA A 67 3.73 -6.80 -13.92
C ALA A 67 2.79 -7.59 -13.00
N ALA A 68 2.90 -8.92 -13.02
CA ALA A 68 2.40 -9.76 -11.94
C ALA A 68 3.30 -9.59 -10.71
N THR A 69 2.72 -9.32 -9.53
CA THR A 69 3.51 -9.07 -8.32
C THR A 69 3.13 -10.00 -7.18
N ILE A 70 4.15 -10.50 -6.47
CA ILE A 70 4.00 -11.16 -5.18
C ILE A 70 4.61 -10.23 -4.13
N GLY A 71 3.82 -9.87 -3.13
CA GLY A 71 4.26 -9.04 -2.00
C GLY A 71 4.43 -9.86 -0.73
N VAL A 72 5.54 -9.69 -0.04
CA VAL A 72 5.76 -10.22 1.32
C VAL A 72 5.80 -9.05 2.30
N PHE A 73 5.09 -9.18 3.41
CA PHE A 73 5.01 -8.15 4.45
C PHE A 73 4.63 -8.78 5.79
N PHE A 74 4.82 -8.03 6.88
CA PHE A 74 4.43 -8.43 8.22
C PHE A 74 3.53 -7.36 8.83
N GLU A 75 2.23 -7.62 8.80
CA GLU A 75 1.19 -6.64 9.13
C GLU A 75 0.12 -7.28 10.01
N LYS A 76 -0.66 -6.44 10.72
CA LYS A 76 -1.74 -6.90 11.59
C LYS A 76 -3.09 -6.53 10.98
N PRO A 77 -3.99 -7.51 10.75
CA PRO A 77 -5.34 -7.23 10.29
C PRO A 77 -6.13 -6.44 11.32
N GLY A 78 -7.10 -5.67 10.82
CA GLY A 78 -8.10 -5.03 11.67
C GLY A 78 -9.05 -6.06 12.30
N ALA A 79 -9.57 -5.72 13.48
CA ALA A 79 -10.62 -6.44 14.17
C ALA A 79 -11.75 -5.47 14.51
N GLU A 80 -12.92 -5.99 14.90
CA GLU A 80 -14.14 -5.21 15.14
C GLU A 80 -13.92 -3.94 15.98
N ASN A 81 -13.11 -4.05 17.05
CA ASN A 81 -12.84 -2.96 17.99
C ASN A 81 -11.40 -2.41 17.91
N LYS A 82 -10.62 -2.76 16.89
CA LYS A 82 -9.22 -2.33 16.76
C LYS A 82 -8.78 -2.22 15.31
N THR A 83 -8.25 -1.06 14.93
CA THR A 83 -7.64 -0.88 13.61
C THR A 83 -6.42 -1.78 13.42
N GLY A 84 -6.21 -2.22 12.18
CA GLY A 84 -5.01 -2.90 11.74
C GLY A 84 -3.84 -1.93 11.57
N SER A 85 -2.70 -2.45 11.17
CA SER A 85 -1.57 -1.62 10.76
C SER A 85 -1.84 -0.98 9.40
N ALA A 86 -1.20 0.17 9.12
CA ALA A 86 -1.39 0.89 7.85
C ALA A 86 -1.02 0.01 6.64
N GLY A 87 0.05 -0.79 6.76
CA GLY A 87 0.48 -1.66 5.68
C GLY A 87 -0.51 -2.79 5.36
N TRP A 88 -1.31 -3.23 6.33
CA TRP A 88 -2.41 -4.17 6.06
C TRP A 88 -3.43 -3.53 5.11
N TYR A 89 -3.93 -2.35 5.45
CA TYR A 89 -4.93 -1.64 4.64
C TYR A 89 -4.38 -1.21 3.28
N ASN A 90 -3.12 -0.78 3.21
CA ASN A 90 -2.46 -0.48 1.93
C ASN A 90 -2.42 -1.72 1.03
N SER A 91 -2.11 -2.89 1.59
CA SER A 91 -2.03 -4.13 0.81
C SER A 91 -3.43 -4.56 0.33
N VAL A 92 -4.46 -4.46 1.17
CA VAL A 92 -5.86 -4.72 0.76
C VAL A 92 -6.30 -3.76 -0.36
N ALA A 93 -5.87 -2.51 -0.33
CA ALA A 93 -6.19 -1.53 -1.36
C ALA A 93 -5.36 -1.67 -2.66
N PHE A 94 -4.24 -2.41 -2.60
CA PHE A 94 -3.41 -2.73 -3.75
C PHE A 94 -4.02 -3.86 -4.58
N GLU A 95 -4.59 -4.87 -3.92
CA GLU A 95 -5.27 -6.02 -4.56
C GLU A 95 -6.59 -5.59 -5.24
#